data_AF-A0A2D9Y4P0-F1
#
_entry.id   AF-A0A2D9Y4P0-F1
#
_cell.length_a   1.000
_cell.length_b   1.000
_cell.length_c   1.000
_cell.angle_alpha   90.00
_cell.angle_beta   90.00
_cell.angle_gamma   90.00
#
_symmetry.space_group_name_H-M   'P 1'
#
loop_
_entity.id
_entity.type
_entity.pdbx_description
1 polymer ?
#
loop_
_entity_poly.entity_id
_entity_poly.type
_entity_poly.pdbx_seq_one_letter_code
_entity_poly.pdbx_strand_id
1 'polypeptide(L)'
;MESYEFYKKVDPDKLILRDYLAFDRTVLANYRTALSFYRTALGSLAAGLALIQIYQGDVLLVSIGFIALGLSVMFLATGVFSFFTTKKRMKEIYNKRELHKNYE
;
A
#
# COMPACT_ATOMS: atom_id res chain seq x y z
N MET A 1 4.84 14.50 6.36
CA MET A 1 4.60 15.59 5.39
C MET A 1 5.85 16.45 5.17
N GLU A 2 6.74 16.52 6.17
CA GLU A 2 7.99 17.27 6.19
C GLU A 2 9.05 16.85 5.14
N SER A 3 9.09 15.58 4.73
CA SER A 3 10.11 15.09 3.78
C SER A 3 9.95 15.59 2.34
N TYR A 4 8.79 16.14 1.96
CA TYR A 4 8.50 16.54 0.57
C TYR A 4 8.83 18.02 0.30
N GLU A 5 8.71 18.89 1.31
CA GLU A 5 9.11 20.31 1.21
C GLU A 5 10.64 20.45 1.05
N PHE A 6 11.43 19.54 1.61
CA PHE A 6 12.89 19.52 1.46
C PHE A 6 13.32 19.39 -0.02
N TYR A 7 12.62 18.58 -0.82
CA TYR A 7 12.95 18.35 -2.23
C TYR A 7 12.71 19.57 -3.14
N LYS A 8 11.82 20.48 -2.75
CA LYS A 8 11.48 21.66 -3.56
C LYS A 8 12.49 22.80 -3.41
N LYS A 9 13.38 22.72 -2.42
CA LYS A 9 14.29 23.80 -2.01
C LYS A 9 15.76 23.55 -2.35
N VAL A 10 16.09 22.43 -2.98
CA VAL A 10 17.47 22.01 -3.26
C VAL A 10 17.73 22.09 -4.76
N ASP A 11 18.81 22.78 -5.16
CA ASP A 11 19.25 22.93 -6.54
C ASP A 11 19.27 21.58 -7.30
N PRO A 12 18.67 21.49 -8.51
CA PRO A 12 18.58 20.26 -9.28
C PRO A 12 19.95 19.66 -9.65
N ASP A 13 21.00 20.48 -9.78
CA ASP A 13 22.38 20.04 -10.05
C ASP A 13 23.11 19.44 -8.82
N LYS A 14 22.58 19.64 -7.61
CA LYS A 14 23.13 19.06 -6.35
C LYS A 14 22.36 17.86 -5.84
N LEU A 15 21.23 17.51 -6.46
CA LEU A 15 20.53 16.25 -6.21
C LEU A 15 21.37 15.11 -6.80
N ILE A 16 22.31 14.64 -6.00
CA ILE A 16 23.13 13.47 -6.32
C ILE A 16 22.17 12.33 -6.64
N LEU A 17 22.37 11.62 -7.75
CA LEU A 17 21.61 10.42 -8.16
C LEU A 17 21.39 9.42 -7.00
N ARG A 18 22.30 9.42 -6.02
CA ARG A 18 22.22 8.71 -4.74
C ARG A 18 20.98 9.04 -3.92
N ASP A 19 20.58 10.31 -3.81
CA ASP A 19 19.44 10.72 -2.99
C ASP A 19 18.12 10.31 -3.66
N TYR A 20 18.08 10.33 -4.99
CA TYR A 20 16.99 9.74 -5.77
C TYR A 20 16.90 8.22 -5.55
N LEU A 21 18.03 7.51 -5.62
CA LEU A 21 18.07 6.06 -5.36
C LEU A 21 17.69 5.71 -3.91
N ALA A 22 18.01 6.57 -2.95
CA ALA A 22 17.65 6.40 -1.55
C ALA A 22 16.14 6.56 -1.35
N PHE A 23 15.53 7.57 -1.99
CA PHE A 23 14.09 7.77 -1.97
C PHE A 23 13.33 6.59 -2.59
N ASP A 24 13.77 6.11 -3.75
CA ASP A 24 13.11 4.98 -4.42
C ASP A 24 13.15 3.71 -3.56
N ARG A 25 14.25 3.47 -2.83
CA ARG A 25 14.34 2.39 -1.85
C ARG A 25 13.31 2.53 -0.71
N THR A 26 13.05 3.74 -0.21
CA THR A 26 12.02 3.95 0.83
C THR A 26 10.62 3.72 0.30
N VAL A 27 10.35 4.13 -0.94
CA VAL A 27 9.05 3.93 -1.60
C VAL A 27 8.80 2.45 -1.85
N LEU A 28 9.80 1.72 -2.36
CA LEU A 28 9.70 0.28 -2.59
C LEU A 28 9.54 -0.51 -1.29
N ALA A 29 10.17 -0.07 -0.20
CA ALA A 29 9.95 -0.63 1.13
C ALA A 29 8.51 -0.42 1.62
N ASN A 30 7.92 0.76 1.37
CA ASN A 30 6.51 1.02 1.72
C ASN A 30 5.54 0.15 0.90
N TYR A 31 5.80 -0.02 -0.40
CA TYR A 31 5.04 -0.94 -1.24
C TYR A 31 5.17 -2.40 -0.79
N ARG A 32 6.37 -2.81 -0.35
CA ARG A 32 6.59 -4.15 0.20
C ARG A 32 5.73 -4.41 1.43
N THR A 33 5.65 -3.45 2.35
CA THR A 33 4.80 -3.55 3.54
C THR A 33 3.33 -3.64 3.15
N ALA A 34 2.87 -2.83 2.19
CA ALA A 34 1.50 -2.91 1.67
C ALA A 34 1.19 -4.27 1.01
N LEU A 35 2.13 -4.83 0.24
CA LEU A 35 1.95 -6.15 -0.38
C LEU A 35 1.94 -7.29 0.66
N SER A 36 2.66 -7.14 1.77
CA SER A 36 2.61 -8.07 2.90
C SER A 36 1.21 -8.13 3.52
N PHE A 37 0.57 -6.97 3.72
CA PHE A 37 -0.82 -6.92 4.18
C PHE A 37 -1.79 -7.55 3.18
N TYR A 38 -1.58 -7.37 1.88
CA TYR A 38 -2.39 -8.03 0.86
C TYR A 38 -2.22 -9.56 0.90
N ARG A 39 -0.99 -10.05 1.07
CA ARG A 39 -0.70 -11.49 1.18
C ARG A 39 -1.39 -12.12 2.39
N THR A 40 -1.34 -11.48 3.55
CA THR A 40 -2.01 -12.00 4.76
C THR A 40 -3.53 -11.93 4.65
N ALA A 41 -4.06 -10.89 4.00
CA ALA A 41 -5.49 -10.76 3.78
C ALA A 41 -6.03 -11.83 2.82
N LEU A 42 -5.33 -12.11 1.73
CA LEU A 42 -5.68 -13.20 0.82
C LEU A 42 -5.56 -14.58 1.48
N GLY A 43 -4.50 -14.80 2.26
CA GLY A 43 -4.30 -16.07 2.98
C GLY A 43 -5.41 -16.34 4.00
N SER A 44 -5.81 -15.32 4.75
CA SER A 44 -6.96 -15.43 5.68
C SER A 44 -8.29 -15.60 4.95
N LEU A 45 -8.48 -14.95 3.79
CA LEU A 45 -9.67 -15.13 2.95
C LEU A 45 -9.78 -16.57 2.44
N ALA A 46 -8.71 -17.09 1.85
CA ALA A 46 -8.66 -18.45 1.33
C ALA A 46 -8.86 -19.49 2.45
N ALA A 47 -8.24 -19.27 3.62
CA ALA A 47 -8.43 -20.13 4.78
C ALA A 47 -9.89 -20.12 5.27
N GLY A 48 -10.52 -18.95 5.39
CA GLY A 48 -11.92 -18.82 5.78
C GLY A 48 -12.88 -19.51 4.80
N LEU A 49 -12.67 -19.31 3.49
CA LEU A 49 -13.45 -20.00 2.45
C LEU A 49 -13.24 -21.51 2.48
N ALA A 50 -12.00 -21.98 2.65
CA ALA A 50 -11.69 -23.41 2.74
C ALA A 50 -12.37 -24.06 3.96
N LEU A 51 -12.34 -23.40 5.12
CA LEU A 51 -13.03 -23.86 6.34
C LEU A 51 -14.53 -23.97 6.12
N ILE A 52 -15.17 -22.97 5.50
CA ILE A 52 -16.61 -23.00 5.22
C ILE A 52 -16.95 -24.12 4.24
N GLN A 53 -16.14 -24.30 3.19
CA GLN A 53 -16.41 -25.30 2.15
C GLN A 53 -16.21 -26.74 2.64
N ILE A 54 -15.21 -26.98 3.50
CA ILE A 54 -14.88 -28.32 4.02
C ILE A 54 -15.86 -28.73 5.13
N TYR A 55 -16.28 -27.80 5.99
CA TYR A 55 -17.02 -28.10 7.23
C TYR A 55 -18.48 -27.61 7.22
N GLN A 56 -19.17 -27.73 6.08
CA GLN A 56 -20.56 -27.30 5.89
C GLN A 56 -21.57 -27.94 6.87
N GLY A 57 -21.19 -29.03 7.55
CA GLY A 57 -22.02 -29.71 8.55
C GLY A 57 -21.82 -29.26 10.00
N ASP A 58 -20.74 -28.52 10.31
CA ASP A 58 -20.40 -28.12 11.68
C ASP A 58 -20.60 -26.62 11.89
N VAL A 59 -21.69 -26.26 12.58
CA VAL A 59 -22.11 -24.85 12.81
C VAL A 59 -21.01 -24.04 13.51
N LEU A 60 -20.23 -24.66 14.40
CA LEU A 60 -19.10 -24.01 15.08
C LEU A 60 -17.97 -23.63 14.12
N LEU A 61 -17.59 -24.51 13.19
CA LEU A 61 -16.50 -24.24 12.25
C LEU A 61 -16.91 -23.24 11.17
N VAL A 62 -18.16 -23.28 10.72
CA VAL A 62 -18.71 -22.26 9.81
C VAL A 62 -18.67 -20.87 10.45
N SER A 63 -18.98 -20.78 11.75
CA SER A 63 -18.91 -19.52 12.52
C SER A 63 -17.48 -18.96 12.57
N ILE A 64 -16.48 -19.83 12.79
CA ILE A 64 -15.06 -19.45 12.77
C ILE A 64 -14.64 -18.98 11.36
N GLY A 65 -15.15 -19.64 10.31
CA GLY A 65 -14.93 -19.22 8.93
C GLY A 65 -15.46 -17.81 8.63
N PHE A 66 -16.64 -17.46 9.16
CA PHE A 66 -17.18 -16.10 9.07
C PHE A 66 -16.34 -15.06 9.82
N ILE A 67 -15.82 -15.40 11.01
CA ILE A 67 -14.90 -14.53 11.76
C ILE A 67 -13.60 -14.33 10.96
N ALA A 68 -13.05 -15.39 10.36
CA ALA A 68 -11.86 -15.32 9.52
C ALA A 68 -12.08 -14.45 8.26
N LEU A 69 -13.27 -14.55 7.64
CA LEU A 69 -13.68 -13.66 6.55
C LEU A 69 -13.76 -12.19 7.00
N GLY A 70 -14.37 -11.93 8.17
CA GLY A 70 -14.43 -10.58 8.74
C GLY A 70 -13.03 -9.99 9.00
N LEU A 71 -12.14 -10.79 9.58
CA LEU A 71 -10.73 -10.42 9.79
C LEU A 71 -10.02 -10.15 8.46
N SER A 72 -10.25 -10.96 7.43
CA SER A 72 -9.68 -10.75 6.09
C SER A 72 -10.09 -9.39 5.51
N VAL A 73 -11.36 -9.00 5.66
CA VAL A 73 -11.84 -7.67 5.23
C VAL A 73 -11.16 -6.55 6.01
N MET A 74 -10.93 -6.71 7.32
CA MET A 74 -10.16 -5.72 8.10
C MET A 74 -8.69 -5.61 7.64
N PHE A 75 -8.04 -6.73 7.32
CA PHE A 75 -6.68 -6.71 6.77
C PHE A 75 -6.62 -6.10 5.36
N LEU A 76 -7.63 -6.35 4.52
CA LEU A 76 -7.76 -5.68 3.22
C LEU A 76 -7.95 -4.17 3.39
N ALA A 77 -8.81 -3.74 4.32
CA ALA A 77 -9.05 -2.32 4.58
C ALA A 77 -7.77 -1.59 5.04
N THR A 78 -7.01 -2.19 5.97
CA THR A 78 -5.72 -1.62 6.42
C THR A 78 -4.67 -1.60 5.31
N GLY A 79 -4.59 -2.64 4.48
CA GLY A 79 -3.70 -2.69 3.31
C GLY A 79 -4.04 -1.65 2.24
N VAL A 80 -5.32 -1.49 1.91
CA VAL A 80 -5.80 -0.51 0.92
C VAL A 80 -5.57 0.92 1.40
N PHE A 81 -5.77 1.19 2.70
CA PHE A 81 -5.52 2.52 3.28
C PHE A 81 -4.03 2.92 3.14
N SER A 82 -3.11 1.98 3.39
CA SER A 82 -1.67 2.19 3.19
C SER A 82 -1.33 2.47 1.71
N PHE A 83 -1.95 1.73 0.79
CA PHE A 83 -1.72 1.88 -0.65
C PHE A 83 -2.22 3.24 -1.18
N PHE A 84 -3.42 3.67 -0.78
CA PHE A 84 -3.98 4.96 -1.22
C PHE A 84 -3.20 6.16 -0.68
N THR A 85 -2.64 6.08 0.53
CA THR A 85 -1.81 7.13 1.11
C THR A 85 -0.55 7.41 0.27
N THR A 86 -0.01 6.38 -0.38
CA THR A 86 1.15 6.49 -1.29
C THR A 86 0.74 7.01 -2.66
N LYS A 87 -0.37 6.52 -3.20
CA LYS A 87 -0.83 6.86 -4.56
C LYS A 87 -1.30 8.32 -4.69
N LYS A 88 -1.92 8.89 -3.64
CA LYS A 88 -2.35 10.30 -3.63
C LYS A 88 -1.17 11.27 -3.78
N ARG A 89 -0.01 10.93 -3.21
CA ARG A 89 1.20 11.77 -3.24
C ARG A 89 1.93 11.75 -4.59
N MET A 90 1.74 10.72 -5.42
CA MET A 90 2.34 10.66 -6.76
C MET A 90 1.58 11.48 -7.82
N LYS A 91 0.24 11.54 -7.73
CA LYS A 91 -0.58 12.26 -8.73
C LYS A 91 -0.35 13.77 -8.69
N GLU A 92 -0.06 14.31 -7.51
CA GLU A 92 0.25 15.73 -7.30
C GLU A 92 1.63 16.12 -7.86
N ILE A 93 2.58 15.18 -7.87
CA ILE A 93 3.94 15.39 -8.41
C ILE A 93 3.94 15.41 -9.95
N TYR A 94 3.14 14.55 -10.59
CA TYR A 94 3.08 14.49 -12.05
C TYR A 94 2.46 15.77 -12.63
N ASN A 95 1.38 16.26 -12.01
CA ASN A 95 0.69 17.49 -12.45
C ASN A 95 1.56 18.75 -12.29
N LYS A 96 2.50 18.77 -11.34
CA LYS A 96 3.38 19.91 -11.10
C LYS A 96 4.57 19.98 -12.06
N ARG A 97 5.02 18.84 -12.62
CA ARG A 97 6.09 18.79 -13.63
C ARG A 97 5.62 19.30 -15.00
N GLU A 98 4.37 19.05 -15.38
CA GLU A 98 3.82 19.61 -16.63
C GLU A 98 3.65 21.12 -16.59
N LEU A 99 3.35 21.69 -15.41
CA LEU A 99 3.25 23.14 -15.24
C LEU A 99 4.60 23.84 -15.42
N HIS A 100 5.70 23.30 -14.88
CA HIS A 100 7.02 23.93 -15.01
C HIS A 100 7.62 23.81 -16.42
N LYS A 101 7.25 22.79 -17.21
CA LYS A 101 7.68 22.65 -18.60
C LYS A 101 7.00 23.65 -19.55
N ASN A 102 5.89 24.27 -19.15
CA ASN A 102 5.15 25.25 -19.94
C ASN A 102 5.54 26.72 -19.65
N TYR A 103 6.50 26.96 -18.77
CA TYR A 103 7.05 28.29 -18.47
C TYR A 103 8.53 28.44 -18.89
N GLU A 104 9.10 27.45 -19.59
CA GLU A 104 10.33 27.55 -20.39
C GLU A 104 9.97 27.46 -21.88
#